data_AF-A0A6B1EXH0-F1
#
_entry.id   AF-A0A6B1EXH0-F1
#
_cell.length_a   1.000
_cell.length_b   1.000
_cell.length_c   1.000
_cell.angle_alpha   90.00
_cell.angle_beta   90.00
_cell.angle_gamma   90.00
#
_symmetry.space_group_name_H-M   'P 1'
#
loop_
_entity.id
_entity.type
_entity.pdbx_description
1 polymer ?
#
loop_
_entity_poly.entity_id
_entity_poly.type
_entity_poly.pdbx_seq_one_letter_code
_entity_poly.pdbx_strand_id
1 'polypeptide(L)'
;MRWFETRGPVYPEDNYVVVRRDELSDFVKRIERGRYIVLFAPRQTGKTSFFRNALTTLEDERNTYFPIHLNFEGYVDSDADAFYRSLCKEICKKIKSVFQKRGQSPSDALNRFLANAQITEPISMREFFEDLGNLLGDQQFVMIIDEFDSIPRDALRGFLHSFRQIYLSGRERCPHSISIVGVKNITQLNYDRSISPFNIQDEFKLPNFTLEQVQELFSQYTDEVGQPFTPETLEAIHKQTAGQPVLVNRFAQILTEEMEIPKSEPITMEHFLEAHVQLLRGRSTNIEHLVTNIRRDRRFETLLMKIASYDEGVDFNLDSDIINELAIYGVIAEGADGMCEIINPIYQYRIIRVFKPIVNGLEQEYLPEDNRTEFQDYLTPDGQIQMTALLDNFRDFIARVGFKILQVPDTPQEYVGQHLLFAYLEQFVQIVGGTLYLEVPTGRGRMDILIHHNQRKYIVETKIWGGVSRYQAGKAQLAAYVKLERAEEGYYVVFDHRSTPEPRVETETLDRLTIRSYVIPVIQERPSN
;
A
#
# COMPACT_ATOMS: atom_id res chain seq x y z
N MET A 1 1.03 4.41 -29.19
CA MET A 1 2.10 4.36 -28.18
C MET A 1 1.42 4.08 -26.86
N ARG A 2 1.86 3.03 -26.16
CA ARG A 2 1.28 2.63 -24.87
C ARG A 2 1.66 3.63 -23.78
N TRP A 3 0.84 3.72 -22.73
CA TRP A 3 1.07 4.60 -21.58
C TRP A 3 0.88 3.89 -20.23
N PHE A 4 1.41 4.48 -19.15
CA PHE A 4 1.23 3.95 -17.80
C PHE A 4 -0.12 4.38 -17.22
N GLU A 5 -0.84 3.48 -16.54
CA GLU A 5 -2.21 3.73 -16.08
C GLU A 5 -2.36 3.61 -14.56
N THR A 6 -3.13 4.53 -13.97
CA THR A 6 -3.37 4.63 -12.51
C THR A 6 -4.84 4.75 -12.12
N ARG A 7 -5.76 4.98 -13.07
CA ARG A 7 -7.15 5.41 -12.82
C ARG A 7 -8.23 4.48 -13.36
N GLY A 8 -7.89 3.30 -13.88
CA GLY A 8 -8.89 2.45 -14.52
C GLY A 8 -8.43 1.06 -14.93
N PRO A 9 -9.26 0.33 -15.68
CA PRO A 9 -8.87 -0.95 -16.25
C PRO A 9 -7.69 -0.76 -17.19
N VAL A 10 -6.67 -1.59 -17.00
CA VAL A 10 -5.46 -1.59 -17.82
C VAL A 10 -5.63 -2.55 -19.01
N TYR A 11 -5.37 -2.08 -20.22
CA TYR A 11 -5.46 -2.86 -21.46
C TYR A 11 -4.06 -3.05 -22.06
N PRO A 12 -3.58 -4.28 -22.33
CA PRO A 12 -2.25 -4.50 -22.89
C PRO A 12 -1.99 -3.81 -24.25
N GLU A 13 -3.05 -3.55 -25.01
CA GLU A 13 -3.01 -2.84 -26.30
C GLU A 13 -2.66 -1.34 -26.13
N ASP A 14 -3.10 -0.75 -25.01
CA ASP A 14 -3.04 0.68 -24.73
C ASP A 14 -2.04 1.01 -23.62
N ASN A 15 -1.69 0.04 -22.78
CA ASN A 15 -0.94 0.25 -21.56
C ASN A 15 0.22 -0.73 -21.37
N TYR A 16 1.22 -0.30 -20.61
CA TYR A 16 2.24 -1.20 -20.09
C TYR A 16 1.67 -2.04 -18.94
N VAL A 17 1.87 -3.36 -18.97
CA VAL A 17 1.22 -4.30 -18.03
C VAL A 17 2.20 -5.39 -17.58
N VAL A 18 2.16 -5.73 -16.29
CA VAL A 18 2.78 -6.95 -15.76
C VAL A 18 1.77 -8.09 -15.82
N VAL A 19 2.12 -9.19 -16.48
CA VAL A 19 1.20 -10.30 -16.75
C VAL A 19 0.86 -11.13 -15.51
N ARG A 20 1.79 -11.23 -14.53
CA ARG A 20 1.63 -12.02 -13.29
C ARG A 20 1.35 -13.50 -13.57
N ARG A 21 2.24 -14.13 -14.35
CA ARG A 21 2.03 -15.48 -14.91
C ARG A 21 1.82 -16.56 -13.84
N ASP A 22 2.55 -16.47 -12.73
CA ASP A 22 2.46 -17.47 -11.65
C ASP A 22 1.13 -17.37 -10.91
N GLU A 23 0.71 -16.15 -10.58
CA GLU A 23 -0.60 -15.89 -9.97
C GLU A 23 -1.74 -16.31 -10.90
N LEU A 24 -1.62 -16.01 -12.20
CA LEU A 24 -2.59 -16.41 -13.21
C LEU A 24 -2.70 -17.94 -13.30
N SER A 25 -1.56 -18.64 -13.31
CA SER A 25 -1.50 -20.11 -13.33
C SER A 25 -2.14 -20.73 -12.08
N ASP A 26 -1.85 -20.20 -10.89
CA ASP A 26 -2.48 -20.66 -9.64
C ASP A 26 -3.98 -20.43 -9.66
N PHE A 27 -4.42 -19.25 -10.09
CA PHE A 27 -5.83 -18.90 -10.18
C PHE A 27 -6.60 -19.84 -11.14
N VAL A 28 -6.06 -20.11 -12.33
CA VAL A 28 -6.64 -21.06 -13.29
C VAL A 28 -6.69 -22.47 -12.70
N LYS A 29 -5.63 -22.95 -12.03
CA LYS A 29 -5.62 -24.27 -11.35
C LYS A 29 -6.69 -24.38 -10.26
N ARG A 30 -6.99 -23.30 -9.54
CA ARG A 30 -8.08 -23.28 -8.56
C ARG A 30 -9.45 -23.36 -9.24
N ILE A 31 -9.64 -22.68 -10.36
CA ILE A 31 -10.86 -22.79 -11.17
C ILE A 31 -11.05 -24.21 -11.67
N GLU A 32 -10.00 -24.86 -12.18
CA GLU A 32 -10.06 -26.26 -12.64
C GLU A 32 -10.50 -27.24 -11.56
N ARG A 33 -10.13 -26.95 -10.31
CA ARG A 33 -10.53 -27.72 -9.13
C ARG A 33 -11.94 -27.37 -8.65
N GLY A 34 -12.67 -26.53 -9.37
CA GLY A 34 -13.99 -26.03 -9.01
C GLY A 34 -14.01 -25.12 -7.79
N ARG A 35 -12.88 -24.53 -7.38
CA ARG A 35 -12.82 -23.80 -6.11
C ARG A 35 -13.64 -22.52 -6.16
N TYR A 36 -14.25 -22.16 -5.04
CA TYR A 36 -14.80 -20.83 -4.86
C TYR A 36 -13.70 -19.97 -4.29
N ILE A 37 -13.31 -18.95 -5.04
CA ILE A 37 -12.11 -18.16 -4.80
C ILE A 37 -12.54 -16.79 -4.32
N VAL A 38 -11.88 -16.30 -3.28
CA VAL A 38 -12.12 -14.94 -2.81
C VAL A 38 -10.80 -14.19 -2.83
N LEU A 39 -10.77 -13.10 -3.59
CA LEU A 39 -9.64 -12.20 -3.64
C LEU A 39 -9.89 -11.02 -2.72
N PHE A 40 -9.09 -10.96 -1.65
CA PHE A 40 -8.94 -9.76 -0.86
C PHE A 40 -7.69 -9.03 -1.33
N ALA A 41 -7.87 -7.82 -1.84
CA ALA A 41 -6.75 -6.92 -1.96
C ALA A 41 -7.21 -5.48 -1.72
N PRO A 42 -6.35 -4.62 -1.15
CA PRO A 42 -6.61 -3.19 -1.05
C PRO A 42 -6.93 -2.57 -2.41
N ARG A 43 -7.67 -1.46 -2.45
CA ARG A 43 -7.99 -0.77 -3.72
C ARG A 43 -6.72 -0.52 -4.56
N GLN A 44 -6.86 -0.56 -5.88
CA GLN A 44 -5.79 -0.19 -6.85
C GLN A 44 -4.56 -1.13 -6.88
N THR A 45 -4.76 -2.42 -6.61
CA THR A 45 -3.71 -3.47 -6.75
C THR A 45 -3.72 -4.19 -8.11
N GLY A 46 -4.50 -3.71 -9.09
CA GLY A 46 -4.59 -4.33 -10.43
C GLY A 46 -5.55 -5.52 -10.55
N LYS A 47 -6.47 -5.70 -9.58
CA LYS A 47 -7.43 -6.83 -9.54
C LYS A 47 -8.23 -7.00 -10.82
N THR A 48 -8.91 -5.94 -11.27
CA THR A 48 -9.79 -5.99 -12.45
C THR A 48 -9.01 -6.39 -13.70
N SER A 49 -7.78 -5.89 -13.87
CA SER A 49 -6.90 -6.28 -14.97
C SER A 49 -6.47 -7.74 -14.87
N PHE A 50 -6.10 -8.22 -13.68
CA PHE A 50 -5.76 -9.63 -13.45
C PHE A 50 -6.90 -10.57 -13.84
N PHE A 51 -8.13 -10.30 -13.40
CA PHE A 51 -9.28 -11.15 -13.73
C PHE A 51 -9.66 -11.11 -15.20
N ARG A 52 -9.50 -9.97 -15.88
CA ARG A 52 -9.73 -9.91 -17.32
C ARG A 52 -8.73 -10.80 -18.06
N ASN A 53 -7.46 -10.78 -17.69
CA ASN A 53 -6.46 -11.68 -18.26
C ASN A 53 -6.81 -13.16 -17.97
N ALA A 54 -7.30 -13.45 -16.75
CA ALA A 54 -7.78 -14.79 -16.41
C ALA A 54 -8.97 -15.23 -17.26
N LEU A 55 -9.95 -14.35 -17.49
CA LEU A 55 -11.09 -14.63 -18.36
C LEU A 55 -10.65 -14.93 -19.79
N THR A 56 -9.78 -14.09 -20.36
CA THR A 56 -9.22 -14.32 -21.70
C THR A 56 -8.49 -15.66 -21.79
N THR A 57 -7.67 -15.99 -20.78
CA THR A 57 -6.96 -17.29 -20.73
C THR A 57 -7.93 -18.47 -20.69
N LEU A 58 -9.02 -18.37 -19.92
CA LEU A 58 -10.05 -19.41 -19.86
C LEU A 58 -10.85 -19.52 -21.16
N GLU A 59 -11.09 -18.40 -21.84
CA GLU A 59 -11.78 -18.35 -23.13
C GLU A 59 -10.94 -18.99 -24.25
N ASP A 60 -9.62 -18.74 -24.27
CA ASP A 60 -8.71 -19.15 -25.35
C ASP A 60 -8.23 -20.60 -25.22
N GLU A 61 -7.95 -21.07 -24.01
CA GLU A 61 -7.35 -22.40 -23.82
C GLU A 61 -8.37 -23.53 -23.79
N ARG A 62 -9.66 -23.24 -23.50
CA ARG A 62 -10.59 -24.26 -23.01
C ARG A 62 -12.04 -23.97 -23.40
N ASN A 63 -12.45 -24.47 -24.56
CA ASN A 63 -13.87 -24.54 -24.93
C ASN A 63 -14.75 -25.32 -23.91
N THR A 64 -14.10 -25.97 -22.93
CA THR A 64 -14.65 -26.57 -21.71
C THR A 64 -15.25 -25.57 -20.73
N TYR A 65 -14.73 -24.34 -20.61
CA TYR A 65 -15.23 -23.36 -19.65
C TYR A 65 -16.21 -22.38 -20.30
N PHE A 66 -17.22 -21.95 -19.54
CA PHE A 66 -18.14 -20.88 -19.88
C PHE A 66 -18.00 -19.74 -18.87
N PRO A 67 -17.01 -18.86 -19.02
CA PRO A 67 -16.76 -17.79 -18.08
C PRO A 67 -17.71 -16.60 -18.30
N ILE A 68 -18.24 -16.03 -17.22
CA ILE A 68 -18.91 -14.74 -17.24
C ILE A 68 -18.33 -13.78 -16.19
N HIS A 69 -18.36 -12.49 -16.52
CA HIS A 69 -17.94 -11.42 -15.64
C HIS A 69 -19.13 -10.53 -15.26
N LEU A 70 -19.35 -10.38 -13.96
CA LEU A 70 -20.35 -9.50 -13.36
C LEU A 70 -19.63 -8.42 -12.56
N ASN A 71 -20.18 -7.21 -12.54
CA ASN A 71 -19.71 -6.11 -11.70
C ASN A 71 -20.90 -5.58 -10.91
N PHE A 72 -20.74 -5.45 -9.60
CA PHE A 72 -21.83 -5.11 -8.68
C PHE A 72 -21.85 -3.65 -8.20
N GLU A 73 -20.97 -2.79 -8.70
CA GLU A 73 -20.85 -1.38 -8.30
C GLU A 73 -22.18 -0.61 -8.36
N GLY A 74 -23.05 -0.95 -9.32
CA GLY A 74 -24.36 -0.31 -9.49
C GLY A 74 -25.44 -0.68 -8.46
N TYR A 75 -25.14 -1.55 -7.48
CA TYR A 75 -26.15 -2.07 -6.54
C TYR A 75 -26.13 -1.45 -5.14
N VAL A 76 -25.24 -0.49 -4.86
CA VAL A 76 -25.01 0.09 -3.52
C VAL A 76 -26.30 0.56 -2.84
N ASP A 77 -27.24 1.15 -3.60
CA ASP A 77 -28.50 1.70 -3.09
C ASP A 77 -29.74 0.88 -3.51
N SER A 78 -29.55 -0.35 -3.99
CA SER A 78 -30.65 -1.23 -4.41
C SER A 78 -31.22 -2.03 -3.23
N ASP A 79 -32.50 -2.38 -3.30
CA ASP A 79 -33.08 -3.37 -2.39
C ASP A 79 -32.81 -4.80 -2.88
N ALA A 80 -33.12 -5.80 -2.03
CA ALA A 80 -32.83 -7.19 -2.34
C ALA A 80 -33.59 -7.73 -3.58
N ASP A 81 -34.84 -7.32 -3.79
CA ASP A 81 -35.65 -7.77 -4.93
C ASP A 81 -35.12 -7.18 -6.25
N ALA A 82 -34.80 -5.89 -6.24
CA ALA A 82 -34.16 -5.21 -7.37
C ALA A 82 -32.79 -5.84 -7.70
N PHE A 83 -32.00 -6.19 -6.69
CA PHE A 83 -30.72 -6.89 -6.87
C PHE A 83 -30.89 -8.24 -7.58
N TYR A 84 -31.74 -9.14 -7.06
CA TYR A 84 -31.92 -10.47 -7.66
C TYR A 84 -32.48 -10.41 -9.09
N ARG A 85 -33.45 -9.52 -9.34
CA ARG A 85 -34.02 -9.33 -10.69
C ARG A 85 -32.98 -8.81 -11.67
N SER A 86 -32.15 -7.86 -11.22
CA SER A 86 -31.08 -7.30 -12.06
C SER A 86 -29.95 -8.30 -12.31
N LEU A 87 -29.57 -9.07 -11.28
CA LEU A 87 -28.60 -10.16 -11.37
C LEU A 87 -29.01 -11.18 -12.45
N CYS A 88 -30.28 -11.62 -12.45
CA CYS A 88 -30.80 -12.52 -13.47
C CYS A 88 -30.64 -11.95 -14.88
N LYS A 89 -31.02 -10.68 -15.08
CA LYS A 89 -30.93 -10.00 -16.37
C LYS A 89 -29.48 -9.89 -16.84
N GLU A 90 -28.57 -9.52 -15.95
CA GLU A 90 -27.14 -9.38 -16.28
C GLU A 90 -26.50 -10.74 -16.59
N ILE A 91 -26.79 -11.80 -15.83
CA ILE A 91 -26.32 -13.16 -16.16
C ILE A 91 -26.82 -13.57 -17.55
N CYS A 92 -28.12 -13.44 -17.83
CA CYS A 92 -28.68 -13.80 -19.14
C CYS A 92 -28.06 -13.01 -20.28
N LYS A 93 -27.81 -11.70 -20.08
CA LYS A 93 -27.15 -10.83 -21.04
C LYS A 93 -25.69 -11.23 -21.30
N LYS A 94 -24.94 -11.57 -20.25
CA LYS A 94 -23.54 -12.02 -20.36
C LYS A 94 -23.44 -13.36 -21.07
N ILE A 95 -24.33 -14.31 -20.76
CA ILE A 95 -24.40 -15.59 -21.48
C ILE A 95 -24.60 -15.36 -22.98
N LYS A 96 -25.57 -14.53 -23.37
CA LYS A 96 -25.81 -14.18 -24.79
C LYS A 96 -24.57 -13.53 -25.43
N SER A 97 -23.88 -12.65 -24.71
CA SER A 97 -22.65 -12.00 -25.19
C SER A 97 -21.51 -13.00 -25.42
N VAL A 98 -21.34 -14.01 -24.57
CA VAL A 98 -20.33 -15.06 -24.76
C VAL A 98 -20.61 -15.87 -26.03
N PHE A 99 -21.85 -16.28 -26.26
CA PHE A 99 -22.24 -16.99 -27.50
C PHE A 99 -21.97 -16.13 -28.75
N GLN A 100 -22.33 -14.85 -28.71
CA GLN A 100 -22.06 -13.91 -29.81
C GLN A 100 -20.56 -13.79 -30.10
N LYS A 101 -19.71 -13.65 -29.07
CA LYS A 101 -18.26 -13.59 -29.22
C LYS A 101 -17.67 -14.86 -29.84
N ARG A 102 -18.20 -16.03 -29.49
CA ARG A 102 -17.79 -17.33 -30.03
C ARG A 102 -18.31 -17.60 -31.45
N GLY A 103 -19.16 -16.73 -31.99
CA GLY A 103 -19.84 -16.98 -33.26
C GLY A 103 -20.80 -18.17 -33.22
N GLN A 104 -21.27 -18.54 -32.03
CA GLN A 104 -22.16 -19.68 -31.79
C GLN A 104 -23.56 -19.19 -31.41
N SER A 105 -24.58 -19.98 -31.73
CA SER A 105 -25.96 -19.73 -31.30
C SER A 105 -26.29 -20.60 -30.09
N PRO A 106 -26.93 -20.05 -29.04
CA PRO A 106 -27.49 -20.85 -27.96
C PRO A 106 -28.53 -21.83 -28.52
N SER A 107 -28.68 -22.99 -27.89
CA SER A 107 -29.76 -23.93 -28.24
C SER A 107 -31.14 -23.29 -28.04
N ASP A 108 -32.15 -23.75 -28.77
CA ASP A 108 -33.54 -23.25 -28.62
C ASP A 108 -34.09 -23.46 -27.21
N ALA A 109 -33.64 -24.51 -26.52
CA ALA A 109 -33.97 -24.75 -25.12
C ALA A 109 -33.35 -23.68 -24.22
N LEU A 110 -32.06 -23.38 -24.40
CA LEU A 110 -31.36 -22.35 -23.64
C LEU A 110 -31.93 -20.95 -23.92
N ASN A 111 -32.26 -20.62 -25.17
CA ASN A 111 -32.89 -19.34 -25.50
C ASN A 111 -34.26 -19.16 -24.82
N ARG A 112 -35.09 -20.20 -24.80
CA ARG A 112 -36.39 -20.18 -24.09
C ARG A 112 -36.21 -20.06 -22.58
N PHE A 113 -35.24 -20.76 -22.00
CA PHE A 113 -34.88 -20.63 -20.60
C PHE A 113 -34.46 -19.20 -20.25
N LEU A 114 -33.48 -18.64 -20.97
CA LEU A 114 -32.96 -17.28 -20.72
C LEU A 114 -34.01 -16.18 -20.92
N ALA A 115 -35.03 -16.41 -21.75
CA ALA A 115 -36.11 -15.45 -21.97
C ALA A 115 -37.13 -15.43 -20.81
N ASN A 116 -37.32 -16.55 -20.13
CA ASN A 116 -38.31 -16.72 -19.06
C ASN A 116 -37.69 -16.77 -17.66
N ALA A 117 -36.36 -16.87 -17.56
CA ALA A 117 -35.64 -16.98 -16.32
C ALA A 117 -35.92 -15.79 -15.39
N GLN A 118 -36.12 -16.10 -14.11
CA GLN A 118 -36.28 -15.13 -13.04
C GLN A 118 -35.52 -15.59 -11.81
N ILE A 119 -34.75 -14.68 -11.24
CA ILE A 119 -34.19 -14.83 -9.90
C ILE A 119 -34.84 -13.74 -9.07
N THR A 120 -35.65 -14.15 -8.10
CA THR A 120 -36.39 -13.27 -7.19
C THR A 120 -35.92 -13.42 -5.76
N GLU A 121 -35.36 -14.58 -5.41
CA GLU A 121 -34.97 -14.94 -4.07
C GLU A 121 -33.85 -16.00 -4.06
N PRO A 122 -33.23 -16.29 -2.91
CA PRO A 122 -32.12 -17.24 -2.84
C PRO A 122 -32.47 -18.65 -3.35
N ILE A 123 -33.72 -19.10 -3.21
CA ILE A 123 -34.16 -20.44 -3.65
C ILE A 123 -34.23 -20.49 -5.19
N SER A 124 -34.93 -19.55 -5.82
CA SER A 124 -35.02 -19.47 -7.28
C SER A 124 -33.67 -19.25 -7.96
N MET A 125 -32.70 -18.62 -7.27
CA MET A 125 -31.31 -18.53 -7.73
C MET A 125 -30.67 -19.91 -7.92
N ARG A 126 -30.95 -20.89 -7.05
CA ARG A 126 -30.37 -22.24 -7.17
C ARG A 126 -31.00 -23.02 -8.29
N GLU A 127 -32.33 -23.01 -8.36
CA GLU A 127 -33.08 -23.63 -9.45
C GLU A 127 -32.59 -23.10 -10.81
N PHE A 128 -32.40 -21.78 -10.90
CA PHE A 128 -31.82 -21.15 -12.09
C PHE A 128 -30.45 -21.74 -12.46
N PHE A 129 -29.53 -21.92 -11.51
CA PHE A 129 -28.21 -22.45 -11.83
C PHE A 129 -28.23 -23.95 -12.13
N GLU A 130 -29.08 -24.73 -11.45
CA GLU A 130 -29.27 -26.15 -11.74
C GLU A 130 -29.77 -26.36 -13.18
N ASP A 131 -30.82 -25.62 -13.57
CA ASP A 131 -31.37 -25.64 -14.92
C ASP A 131 -30.33 -25.17 -15.95
N LEU A 132 -29.59 -24.10 -15.64
CA LEU A 132 -28.54 -23.59 -16.51
C LEU A 132 -27.43 -24.63 -16.74
N GLY A 133 -27.02 -25.34 -15.68
CA GLY A 133 -26.01 -26.40 -15.77
C GLY A 133 -26.45 -27.51 -16.73
N ASN A 134 -27.70 -27.97 -16.61
CA ASN A 134 -28.28 -28.98 -17.50
C ASN A 134 -28.34 -28.53 -18.96
N LEU A 135 -28.49 -27.22 -19.21
CA LEU A 135 -28.60 -26.66 -20.56
C LEU A 135 -27.25 -26.32 -21.21
N LEU A 136 -26.18 -26.16 -20.42
CA LEU A 136 -24.82 -25.90 -20.91
C LEU A 136 -24.04 -27.17 -21.27
N GLY A 137 -24.57 -28.36 -20.93
CA GLY A 137 -23.95 -29.65 -21.26
C GLY A 137 -22.59 -29.82 -20.58
N ASP A 138 -21.56 -30.18 -21.35
CA ASP A 138 -20.21 -30.43 -20.83
C ASP A 138 -19.44 -29.14 -20.46
N GLN A 139 -20.03 -27.96 -20.70
CA GLN A 139 -19.37 -26.69 -20.40
C GLN A 139 -19.48 -26.34 -18.92
N GLN A 140 -18.34 -26.11 -18.29
CA GLN A 140 -18.23 -25.72 -16.90
C GLN A 140 -18.46 -24.21 -16.74
N PHE A 141 -19.59 -23.84 -16.16
CA PHE A 141 -19.95 -22.45 -15.93
C PHE A 141 -19.08 -21.81 -14.83
N VAL A 142 -18.38 -20.73 -15.16
CA VAL A 142 -17.47 -20.02 -14.24
C VAL A 142 -17.95 -18.58 -14.11
N MET A 143 -18.02 -18.08 -12.88
CA MET A 143 -18.44 -16.71 -12.60
C MET A 143 -17.33 -15.92 -11.93
N ILE A 144 -17.06 -14.71 -12.41
CA ILE A 144 -16.24 -13.73 -11.73
C ILE A 144 -17.13 -12.54 -11.36
N ILE A 145 -17.12 -12.16 -10.09
CA ILE A 145 -17.94 -11.11 -9.51
C ILE A 145 -17.02 -10.01 -8.98
N ASP A 146 -16.99 -8.87 -9.66
CA ASP A 146 -16.26 -7.67 -9.23
C ASP A 146 -17.14 -6.75 -8.35
N GLU A 147 -16.49 -5.95 -7.50
CA GLU A 147 -17.12 -5.01 -6.57
C GLU A 147 -18.19 -5.65 -5.65
N PHE A 148 -17.89 -6.85 -5.12
CA PHE A 148 -18.79 -7.63 -4.26
C PHE A 148 -19.31 -6.87 -3.03
N ASP A 149 -18.57 -5.87 -2.55
CA ASP A 149 -18.96 -5.06 -1.39
C ASP A 149 -20.20 -4.19 -1.62
N SER A 150 -20.65 -4.09 -2.88
CA SER A 150 -21.81 -3.30 -3.29
C SER A 150 -23.14 -4.06 -3.20
N ILE A 151 -23.14 -5.33 -2.78
CA ILE A 151 -24.37 -6.11 -2.60
C ILE A 151 -25.19 -5.52 -1.43
N PRO A 152 -26.52 -5.36 -1.59
CA PRO A 152 -27.40 -4.93 -0.51
C PRO A 152 -27.31 -5.86 0.70
N ARG A 153 -27.27 -5.28 1.91
CA ARG A 153 -27.10 -6.03 3.16
C ARG A 153 -28.13 -7.15 3.33
N ASP A 154 -29.38 -6.87 2.99
CA ASP A 154 -30.49 -7.82 3.15
C ASP A 154 -30.43 -8.98 2.13
N ALA A 155 -29.74 -8.80 1.01
CA ALA A 155 -29.56 -9.83 -0.02
C ALA A 155 -28.32 -10.72 0.24
N LEU A 156 -27.26 -10.13 0.81
CA LEU A 156 -25.93 -10.75 0.95
C LEU A 156 -25.95 -12.14 1.60
N ARG A 157 -26.68 -12.29 2.72
CA ARG A 157 -26.72 -13.56 3.46
C ARG A 157 -27.36 -14.67 2.62
N GLY A 158 -28.49 -14.38 1.99
CA GLY A 158 -29.19 -15.33 1.11
C GLY A 158 -28.33 -15.72 -0.09
N PHE A 159 -27.67 -14.73 -0.70
CA PHE A 159 -26.79 -14.89 -1.85
C PHE A 159 -25.63 -15.86 -1.56
N LEU A 160 -24.89 -15.62 -0.47
CA LEU A 160 -23.77 -16.48 -0.05
C LEU A 160 -24.24 -17.89 0.33
N HIS A 161 -25.40 -18.02 1.00
CA HIS A 161 -25.92 -19.33 1.39
C HIS A 161 -26.30 -20.18 0.17
N SER A 162 -26.89 -19.56 -0.86
CA SER A 162 -27.24 -20.27 -2.10
C SER A 162 -26.02 -20.82 -2.83
N PHE A 163 -24.96 -20.02 -2.95
CA PHE A 163 -23.72 -20.52 -3.53
C PHE A 163 -23.08 -21.62 -2.68
N ARG A 164 -23.12 -21.54 -1.34
CA ARG A 164 -22.65 -22.64 -0.50
C ARG A 164 -23.40 -23.93 -0.73
N GLN A 165 -24.73 -23.90 -0.85
CA GLN A 165 -25.50 -25.11 -1.12
C GLN A 165 -25.20 -25.71 -2.48
N ILE A 166 -25.02 -24.87 -3.51
CA ILE A 166 -24.54 -25.31 -4.84
C ILE A 166 -23.16 -25.96 -4.72
N TYR A 167 -22.25 -25.38 -3.93
CA TYR A 167 -20.93 -25.97 -3.73
C TYR A 167 -21.02 -27.35 -3.06
N LEU A 168 -21.92 -27.52 -2.09
CA LEU A 168 -22.07 -28.77 -1.36
C LEU A 168 -22.87 -29.85 -2.12
N SER A 169 -23.50 -29.54 -3.26
CA SER A 169 -24.35 -30.49 -4.00
C SER A 169 -23.57 -31.58 -4.74
N GLY A 170 -22.27 -31.40 -4.98
CA GLY A 170 -21.42 -32.42 -5.60
C GLY A 170 -20.39 -31.87 -6.58
N ARG A 171 -19.83 -32.77 -7.40
CA ARG A 171 -18.83 -32.42 -8.45
C ARG A 171 -19.47 -31.87 -9.72
N GLU A 172 -20.64 -32.38 -10.09
CA GLU A 172 -21.45 -31.87 -11.20
C GLU A 172 -22.37 -30.78 -10.65
N ARG A 173 -21.87 -29.55 -10.66
CA ARG A 173 -22.57 -28.38 -10.13
C ARG A 173 -22.42 -27.19 -11.05
N CYS A 174 -23.39 -26.29 -10.99
CA CYS A 174 -23.37 -25.00 -11.66
C CYS A 174 -23.70 -23.91 -10.64
N PRO A 175 -22.88 -22.85 -10.49
CA PRO A 175 -21.58 -22.65 -11.13
C PRO A 175 -20.53 -23.70 -10.70
N HIS A 176 -19.63 -24.06 -11.62
CA HIS A 176 -18.50 -24.93 -11.33
C HIS A 176 -17.50 -24.25 -10.38
N SER A 177 -17.20 -22.98 -10.67
CA SER A 177 -16.30 -22.12 -9.91
C SER A 177 -16.86 -20.69 -9.85
N ILE A 178 -16.60 -20.00 -8.74
CA ILE A 178 -16.98 -18.61 -8.50
C ILE A 178 -15.76 -17.88 -7.96
N SER A 179 -15.43 -16.74 -8.54
CA SER A 179 -14.38 -15.85 -8.05
C SER A 179 -15.00 -14.54 -7.62
N ILE A 180 -14.84 -14.18 -6.35
CA ILE A 180 -15.40 -12.97 -5.76
C ILE A 180 -14.26 -11.99 -5.50
N VAL A 181 -14.49 -10.73 -5.89
CA VAL A 181 -13.53 -9.64 -5.74
C VAL A 181 -14.16 -8.55 -4.90
N GLY A 182 -13.48 -8.18 -3.82
CA GLY A 182 -13.91 -7.13 -2.92
C GLY A 182 -12.75 -6.58 -2.11
N VAL A 183 -13.00 -5.44 -1.48
CA VAL A 183 -12.11 -4.82 -0.51
C VAL A 183 -12.41 -5.26 0.91
N LYS A 184 -13.63 -5.66 1.26
CA LYS A 184 -13.94 -6.13 2.63
C LYS A 184 -13.80 -7.63 2.75
N ASN A 185 -13.30 -8.08 3.90
CA ASN A 185 -13.27 -9.50 4.20
C ASN A 185 -14.70 -10.03 4.34
N ILE A 186 -15.06 -11.08 3.59
CA ILE A 186 -16.36 -11.77 3.71
C ILE A 186 -16.55 -12.34 5.13
N THR A 187 -15.45 -12.58 5.87
CA THR A 187 -15.49 -12.95 7.29
C THR A 187 -15.77 -11.78 8.24
N GLN A 188 -15.56 -10.53 7.83
CA GLN A 188 -15.96 -9.34 8.60
C GLN A 188 -17.40 -8.89 8.26
N LEU A 189 -18.01 -9.44 7.21
CA LEU A 189 -19.46 -9.34 6.98
C LEU A 189 -20.26 -10.18 8.00
N ASN A 190 -19.64 -10.63 9.09
CA ASN A 190 -20.26 -11.26 10.25
C ASN A 190 -21.08 -10.23 11.05
N TYR A 191 -22.20 -9.78 10.48
CA TYR A 191 -23.11 -8.81 11.11
C TYR A 191 -23.68 -9.30 12.47
N ASP A 192 -23.69 -10.62 12.72
CA ASP A 192 -24.24 -11.24 13.93
C ASP A 192 -23.20 -12.05 14.76
N ARG A 193 -21.89 -11.80 14.61
CA ARG A 193 -20.81 -12.59 15.25
C ARG A 193 -20.86 -14.11 14.97
N SER A 194 -21.56 -14.54 13.92
CA SER A 194 -21.61 -15.93 13.45
C SER A 194 -20.58 -16.16 12.35
N ILE A 195 -20.06 -17.39 12.20
CA ILE A 195 -19.10 -17.76 11.16
C ILE A 195 -19.73 -17.50 9.77
N SER A 196 -18.99 -16.82 8.88
CA SER A 196 -19.46 -16.53 7.52
C SER A 196 -20.09 -17.76 6.85
N PRO A 197 -21.26 -17.62 6.22
CA PRO A 197 -21.89 -18.72 5.52
C PRO A 197 -21.03 -19.23 4.36
N PHE A 198 -19.98 -18.50 3.93
CA PHE A 198 -19.12 -18.83 2.80
C PHE A 198 -17.76 -19.47 3.20
N ASN A 199 -17.74 -20.30 4.25
CA ASN A 199 -16.54 -21.02 4.74
C ASN A 199 -16.05 -22.17 3.80
N ILE A 200 -16.26 -22.04 2.50
CA ILE A 200 -15.84 -22.98 1.44
C ILE A 200 -14.83 -22.32 0.49
N GLN A 201 -14.39 -21.10 0.83
CA GLN A 201 -13.56 -20.26 -0.01
C GLN A 201 -12.08 -20.62 0.09
N ASP A 202 -11.41 -20.61 -1.06
CA ASP A 202 -9.96 -20.56 -1.16
C ASP A 202 -9.56 -19.08 -1.23
N GLU A 203 -8.84 -18.59 -0.22
CA GLU A 203 -8.32 -17.22 -0.21
C GLU A 203 -7.21 -17.07 -1.25
N PHE A 204 -7.35 -16.09 -2.13
CA PHE A 204 -6.35 -15.71 -3.12
C PHE A 204 -5.81 -14.34 -2.74
N LYS A 205 -4.49 -14.19 -2.76
CA LYS A 205 -3.81 -12.92 -2.49
C LYS A 205 -3.12 -12.47 -3.77
N LEU A 206 -3.29 -11.20 -4.09
CA LEU A 206 -2.62 -10.58 -5.24
C LEU A 206 -1.48 -9.72 -4.71
N PRO A 207 -0.22 -10.18 -4.74
CA PRO A 207 0.90 -9.47 -4.14
C PRO A 207 1.24 -8.18 -4.91
N ASN A 208 2.04 -7.32 -4.30
CA ASN A 208 2.67 -6.21 -5.02
C ASN A 208 3.69 -6.74 -6.04
N PHE A 209 4.12 -5.88 -6.95
CA PHE A 209 5.13 -6.26 -7.94
C PHE A 209 6.47 -6.57 -7.28
N THR A 210 7.14 -7.61 -7.74
CA THR A 210 8.56 -7.83 -7.41
C THR A 210 9.44 -6.82 -8.15
N LEU A 211 10.71 -6.71 -7.78
CA LEU A 211 11.67 -5.87 -8.50
C LEU A 211 11.77 -6.28 -9.98
N GLU A 212 11.78 -7.59 -10.26
CA GLU A 212 11.84 -8.12 -11.62
C GLU A 212 10.58 -7.73 -12.43
N GLN A 213 9.41 -7.74 -11.80
CA GLN A 213 8.16 -7.31 -12.43
C GLN A 213 8.13 -5.79 -12.68
N VAL A 214 8.72 -4.98 -11.78
CA VAL A 214 8.92 -3.55 -12.03
C VAL A 214 9.88 -3.34 -13.21
N GLN A 215 10.98 -4.08 -13.26
CA GLN A 215 11.93 -4.01 -14.38
C GLN A 215 11.26 -4.42 -15.71
N GLU A 216 10.47 -5.50 -15.73
CA GLU A 216 9.68 -5.95 -16.89
C GLU A 216 8.69 -4.87 -17.35
N LEU A 217 8.01 -4.20 -16.42
CA LEU A 217 7.07 -3.14 -16.76
C LEU A 217 7.76 -1.95 -17.45
N PHE A 218 8.89 -1.51 -16.92
CA PHE A 218 9.64 -0.37 -17.46
C PHE A 218 10.42 -0.73 -18.73
N SER A 219 10.86 -1.98 -18.89
CA SER A 219 11.52 -2.42 -20.12
C SER A 219 10.58 -2.33 -21.33
N GLN A 220 9.28 -2.59 -21.16
CA GLN A 220 8.31 -2.42 -22.23
C GLN A 220 8.27 -0.98 -22.77
N TYR A 221 8.39 0.02 -21.89
CA TYR A 221 8.50 1.42 -22.29
C TYR A 221 9.84 1.69 -22.98
N THR A 222 10.95 1.20 -22.41
CA THR A 222 12.27 1.39 -23.01
C THR A 222 12.36 0.77 -24.42
N ASP A 223 11.76 -0.40 -24.63
CA ASP A 223 11.74 -1.07 -25.93
C ASP A 223 10.91 -0.31 -26.97
N GLU A 224 9.79 0.30 -26.54
CA GLU A 224 8.88 1.03 -27.43
C GLU A 224 9.36 2.46 -27.74
N VAL A 225 9.98 3.13 -26.76
CA VAL A 225 10.32 4.57 -26.83
C VAL A 225 11.82 4.80 -27.05
N GLY A 226 12.66 3.84 -26.70
CA GLY A 226 14.12 3.95 -26.76
C GLY A 226 14.74 4.74 -25.61
N GLN A 227 13.96 5.16 -24.61
CA GLN A 227 14.45 5.88 -23.43
C GLN A 227 14.69 4.89 -22.27
N PRO A 228 15.95 4.64 -21.85
CA PRO A 228 16.27 3.71 -20.79
C PRO A 228 16.16 4.33 -19.39
N PHE A 229 15.96 3.49 -18.38
CA PHE A 229 16.08 3.83 -16.96
C PHE A 229 17.39 3.23 -16.41
N THR A 230 18.06 3.94 -15.49
CA THR A 230 19.21 3.35 -14.81
C THR A 230 18.76 2.29 -13.80
N PRO A 231 19.55 1.22 -13.54
CA PRO A 231 19.18 0.18 -12.59
C PRO A 231 18.86 0.72 -11.19
N GLU A 232 19.66 1.69 -10.72
CA GLU A 232 19.49 2.30 -9.40
C GLU A 232 18.14 3.03 -9.27
N THR A 233 17.64 3.62 -10.36
CA THR A 233 16.32 4.28 -10.38
C THR A 233 15.19 3.27 -10.21
N LEU A 234 15.27 2.13 -10.91
CA LEU A 234 14.24 1.08 -10.80
C LEU A 234 14.24 0.44 -9.41
N GLU A 235 15.42 0.22 -8.83
CA GLU A 235 15.57 -0.23 -7.44
C GLU A 235 14.96 0.76 -6.45
N ALA A 236 15.22 2.07 -6.64
CA ALA A 236 14.67 3.12 -5.78
C ALA A 236 13.14 3.22 -5.89
N ILE A 237 12.57 3.11 -7.10
CA ILE A 237 11.12 3.05 -7.32
C ILE A 237 10.52 1.84 -6.59
N HIS A 238 11.08 0.65 -6.77
CA HIS A 238 10.57 -0.55 -6.10
C HIS A 238 10.67 -0.41 -4.57
N LYS A 239 11.81 0.06 -4.04
CA LYS A 239 12.03 0.29 -2.60
C LYS A 239 11.02 1.27 -2.01
N GLN A 240 10.78 2.42 -2.66
CA GLN A 240 9.86 3.45 -2.17
C GLN A 240 8.38 3.07 -2.29
N THR A 241 8.02 2.21 -3.24
CA THR A 241 6.64 1.79 -3.49
C THR A 241 6.30 0.43 -2.89
N ALA A 242 7.29 -0.34 -2.44
CA ALA A 242 7.19 -1.78 -2.17
C ALA A 242 6.48 -2.54 -3.31
N GLY A 243 6.70 -2.11 -4.55
CA GLY A 243 6.07 -2.68 -5.75
C GLY A 243 4.58 -2.41 -5.92
N GLN A 244 3.98 -1.52 -5.13
CA GLN A 244 2.54 -1.27 -5.20
C GLN A 244 2.15 -0.73 -6.59
N PRO A 245 1.29 -1.44 -7.37
CA PRO A 245 1.09 -1.15 -8.79
C PRO A 245 0.72 0.30 -9.11
N VAL A 246 -0.16 0.92 -8.31
CA VAL A 246 -0.59 2.30 -8.53
C VAL A 246 0.52 3.32 -8.29
N LEU A 247 1.40 3.09 -7.30
CA LEU A 247 2.52 3.99 -7.03
C LEU A 247 3.64 3.81 -8.06
N VAL A 248 3.91 2.57 -8.47
CA VAL A 248 4.88 2.25 -9.53
C VAL A 248 4.48 2.93 -10.85
N ASN A 249 3.22 2.77 -11.27
CA ASN A 249 2.71 3.44 -12.47
C ASN A 249 2.68 4.96 -12.30
N ARG A 250 2.42 5.48 -11.09
CA ARG A 250 2.44 6.93 -10.86
C ARG A 250 3.84 7.51 -11.01
N PHE A 251 4.88 6.83 -10.52
CA PHE A 251 6.27 7.23 -10.78
C PHE A 251 6.57 7.24 -12.27
N ALA A 252 6.15 6.19 -12.98
CA ALA A 252 6.35 6.10 -14.41
C ALA A 252 5.70 7.29 -15.14
N GLN A 253 4.43 7.60 -14.85
CA GLN A 253 3.73 8.78 -15.41
C GLN A 253 4.50 10.08 -15.15
N ILE A 254 4.94 10.31 -13.91
CA ILE A 254 5.69 11.53 -13.58
C ILE A 254 6.98 11.59 -14.42
N LEU A 255 7.78 10.53 -14.41
CA LEU A 255 9.08 10.47 -15.07
C LEU A 255 8.99 10.51 -16.60
N THR A 256 7.95 9.93 -17.20
CA THR A 256 7.89 9.78 -18.66
C THR A 256 6.96 10.77 -19.36
N GLU A 257 5.95 11.30 -18.67
CA GLU A 257 4.89 12.13 -19.26
C GLU A 257 4.85 13.55 -18.68
N GLU A 258 5.11 13.73 -17.38
CA GLU A 258 4.97 15.03 -16.72
C GLU A 258 6.29 15.81 -16.63
N MET A 259 7.42 15.12 -16.49
CA MET A 259 8.74 15.73 -16.49
C MET A 259 9.25 15.93 -17.93
N GLU A 260 9.83 17.10 -18.19
CA GLU A 260 10.38 17.46 -19.50
C GLU A 260 11.78 16.87 -19.74
N ILE A 261 11.93 15.55 -19.57
CA ILE A 261 13.20 14.84 -19.77
C ILE A 261 13.36 14.53 -21.26
N PRO A 262 14.44 14.98 -21.92
CA PRO A 262 14.71 14.63 -23.31
C PRO A 262 14.76 13.12 -23.52
N LYS A 263 14.03 12.61 -24.52
CA LYS A 263 13.95 11.16 -24.79
C LYS A 263 15.27 10.52 -25.22
N SER A 264 16.24 11.34 -25.63
CA SER A 264 17.62 10.91 -25.91
C SER A 264 18.45 10.63 -24.65
N GLU A 265 17.98 11.05 -23.48
CA GLU A 265 18.70 10.93 -22.22
C GLU A 265 18.09 9.83 -21.33
N PRO A 266 18.93 9.08 -20.59
CA PRO A 266 18.46 8.08 -19.65
C PRO A 266 17.72 8.72 -18.48
N ILE A 267 16.72 8.04 -17.95
CA ILE A 267 16.06 8.44 -16.70
C ILE A 267 16.90 7.94 -15.52
N THR A 268 17.48 8.89 -14.78
CA THR A 268 18.48 8.66 -13.72
C THR A 268 17.90 8.86 -12.32
N MET A 269 18.74 8.62 -11.30
CA MET A 269 18.39 8.82 -9.89
C MET A 269 18.05 10.29 -9.59
N GLU A 270 18.61 11.25 -10.32
CA GLU A 270 18.29 12.67 -10.15
C GLU A 270 16.83 12.97 -10.52
N HIS A 271 16.38 12.44 -11.68
CA HIS A 271 14.99 12.55 -12.10
C HIS A 271 14.04 11.85 -11.11
N PHE A 272 14.45 10.70 -10.57
CA PHE A 272 13.69 10.00 -9.54
C PHE A 272 13.48 10.85 -8.28
N LEU A 273 14.52 11.53 -7.78
CA LEU A 273 14.42 12.36 -6.58
C LEU A 273 13.40 13.50 -6.78
N GLU A 274 13.40 14.13 -7.95
CA GLU A 274 12.41 15.16 -8.30
C GLU A 274 10.99 14.57 -8.40
N ALA A 275 10.84 13.45 -9.09
CA ALA A 275 9.55 12.76 -9.20
C ALA A 275 9.01 12.30 -7.84
N HIS A 276 9.90 11.91 -6.92
CA HIS A 276 9.57 11.51 -5.56
C HIS A 276 8.99 12.68 -4.76
N VAL A 277 9.65 13.85 -4.81
CA VAL A 277 9.13 15.09 -4.20
C VAL A 277 7.76 15.44 -4.78
N GLN A 278 7.60 15.36 -6.11
CA GLN A 278 6.32 15.62 -6.78
C GLN A 278 5.23 14.64 -6.32
N LEU A 279 5.53 13.36 -6.15
CA LEU A 279 4.58 12.35 -5.68
C LEU A 279 4.20 12.56 -4.20
N LEU A 280 5.19 12.84 -3.34
CA LEU A 280 4.97 13.09 -1.91
C LEU A 280 4.18 14.37 -1.64
N ARG A 281 4.33 15.40 -2.47
CA ARG A 281 3.60 16.67 -2.33
C ARG A 281 2.29 16.70 -3.11
N GLY A 282 2.21 15.94 -4.21
CA GLY A 282 1.05 15.87 -5.09
C GLY A 282 -0.18 15.28 -4.41
N ARG A 283 -1.31 15.34 -5.09
CA ARG A 283 -2.51 14.60 -4.71
C ARG A 283 -2.72 13.47 -5.71
N SER A 284 -3.12 12.32 -5.19
CA SER A 284 -3.59 11.21 -6.01
C SER A 284 -4.75 10.54 -5.29
N THR A 285 -5.67 9.96 -6.06
CA THR A 285 -6.83 9.24 -5.51
C THR A 285 -6.39 8.13 -4.54
N ASN A 286 -5.25 7.50 -4.80
CA ASN A 286 -4.66 6.51 -3.89
C ASN A 286 -4.32 7.11 -2.51
N ILE A 287 -3.60 8.23 -2.50
CA ILE A 287 -3.22 8.91 -1.26
C ILE A 287 -4.46 9.48 -0.55
N GLU A 288 -5.42 10.03 -1.29
CA GLU A 288 -6.67 10.54 -0.70
C GLU A 288 -7.46 9.43 -0.02
N HIS A 289 -7.52 8.24 -0.63
CA HIS A 289 -8.12 7.06 0.00
C HIS A 289 -7.37 6.62 1.25
N LEU A 290 -6.04 6.57 1.22
CA LEU A 290 -5.22 6.30 2.41
C LEU A 290 -5.56 7.27 3.54
N VAL A 291 -5.51 8.58 3.27
CA VAL A 291 -5.78 9.63 4.25
C VAL A 291 -7.19 9.53 4.82
N THR A 292 -8.18 9.25 3.97
CA THR A 292 -9.58 9.08 4.37
C THR A 292 -9.74 7.88 5.30
N ASN A 293 -9.08 6.76 4.98
CA ASN A 293 -9.16 5.53 5.78
C ASN A 293 -8.49 5.68 7.14
N ILE A 294 -7.27 6.25 7.21
CA ILE A 294 -6.55 6.40 8.49
C ILE A 294 -7.17 7.46 9.41
N ARG A 295 -7.95 8.40 8.88
CA ARG A 295 -8.70 9.40 9.67
C ARG A 295 -10.08 8.93 10.11
N ARG A 296 -10.53 7.77 9.62
CA ARG A 296 -11.87 7.26 9.89
C ARG A 296 -12.08 6.91 11.37
N ASP A 297 -11.01 6.48 12.05
CA ASP A 297 -11.03 6.13 13.46
C ASP A 297 -9.82 6.77 14.17
N ARG A 298 -10.07 7.50 15.26
CA ARG A 298 -9.03 8.12 16.08
C ARG A 298 -8.06 7.11 16.68
N ARG A 299 -8.49 5.85 16.88
CA ARG A 299 -7.64 4.78 17.41
C ARG A 299 -6.51 4.38 16.44
N PHE A 300 -6.65 4.67 15.15
CA PHE A 300 -5.60 4.40 14.16
C PHE A 300 -4.37 5.26 14.37
N GLU A 301 -4.53 6.51 14.80
CA GLU A 301 -3.43 7.45 14.97
C GLU A 301 -2.36 6.91 15.94
N THR A 302 -2.76 6.55 17.16
CA THR A 302 -1.82 6.03 18.16
C THR A 302 -1.12 4.76 17.69
N LEU A 303 -1.87 3.84 17.06
CA LEU A 303 -1.30 2.58 16.57
C LEU A 303 -0.35 2.80 15.38
N LEU A 304 -0.75 3.60 14.40
CA LEU A 304 0.08 3.90 13.23
C LEU A 304 1.33 4.67 13.60
N MET A 305 1.24 5.63 14.54
CA MET A 305 2.42 6.31 15.05
C MET A 305 3.34 5.39 15.83
N LYS A 306 2.79 4.45 16.60
CA LYS A 306 3.57 3.39 17.24
C LYS A 306 4.25 2.50 16.20
N ILE A 307 3.54 2.03 15.18
CA ILE A 307 4.14 1.22 14.10
C ILE A 307 5.22 2.00 13.36
N ALA A 308 5.01 3.29 13.09
CA ALA A 308 5.95 4.13 12.35
C ALA A 308 7.21 4.50 13.16
N SER A 309 7.14 4.48 14.50
CA SER A 309 8.15 5.13 15.35
C SER A 309 8.66 4.29 16.54
N TYR A 310 8.04 3.14 16.82
CA TYR A 310 8.39 2.24 17.93
C TYR A 310 9.26 1.06 17.47
N ASP A 311 10.45 0.96 18.06
CA ASP A 311 11.48 0.00 17.65
C ASP A 311 11.17 -1.47 17.97
N GLU A 312 10.39 -1.75 19.03
CA GLU A 312 10.02 -3.14 19.35
C GLU A 312 8.96 -3.69 18.39
N GLY A 313 8.37 -2.83 17.54
CA GLY A 313 7.26 -3.20 16.67
C GLY A 313 5.94 -3.37 17.43
N VAL A 314 4.91 -3.73 16.69
CA VAL A 314 3.61 -4.13 17.25
C VAL A 314 3.28 -5.48 16.65
N ASP A 315 3.02 -6.49 17.49
CA ASP A 315 2.69 -7.83 17.01
C ASP A 315 1.56 -7.77 15.98
N PHE A 316 1.77 -8.39 14.82
CA PHE A 316 0.73 -8.49 13.82
C PHE A 316 -0.29 -9.55 14.26
N ASN A 317 -1.49 -9.08 14.59
CA ASN A 317 -2.57 -9.95 15.01
C ASN A 317 -3.89 -9.54 14.36
N LEU A 318 -4.39 -10.38 13.45
CA LEU A 318 -5.68 -10.17 12.78
C LEU A 318 -6.90 -10.37 13.71
N ASP A 319 -6.72 -10.89 14.92
CA ASP A 319 -7.77 -10.92 15.95
C ASP A 319 -7.98 -9.55 16.61
N SER A 320 -7.04 -8.60 16.43
CA SER A 320 -7.24 -7.21 16.82
C SER A 320 -8.05 -6.48 15.75
N ASP A 321 -9.25 -6.01 16.11
CA ASP A 321 -10.15 -5.27 15.23
C ASP A 321 -9.42 -4.13 14.48
N ILE A 322 -8.56 -3.37 15.18
CA ILE A 322 -7.86 -2.21 14.63
C ILE A 322 -6.78 -2.65 13.63
N ILE A 323 -6.01 -3.71 13.95
CA ILE A 323 -4.94 -4.21 13.06
C ILE A 323 -5.56 -4.83 11.81
N ASN A 324 -6.59 -5.64 11.99
CA ASN A 324 -7.32 -6.27 10.90
C ASN A 324 -7.93 -5.23 9.94
N GLU A 325 -8.55 -4.18 10.48
CA GLU A 325 -9.12 -3.11 9.66
C GLU A 325 -8.05 -2.34 8.87
N LEU A 326 -6.92 -1.98 9.50
CA LEU A 326 -5.80 -1.32 8.81
C LEU A 326 -5.15 -2.22 7.74
N ALA A 327 -5.05 -3.53 8.00
CA ALA A 327 -4.53 -4.50 7.03
C ALA A 327 -5.45 -4.63 5.81
N ILE A 328 -6.77 -4.65 6.03
CA ILE A 328 -7.78 -4.66 4.96
C ILE A 328 -7.72 -3.40 4.10
N TYR A 329 -7.53 -2.23 4.73
CA TYR A 329 -7.31 -0.99 4.00
C TYR A 329 -5.98 -0.93 3.24
N GLY A 330 -5.10 -1.92 3.44
CA GLY A 330 -3.78 -1.97 2.82
C GLY A 330 -2.84 -0.91 3.36
N VAL A 331 -3.01 -0.52 4.63
CA VAL A 331 -2.13 0.44 5.29
C VAL A 331 -0.94 -0.29 5.91
N ILE A 332 -1.20 -1.46 6.50
CA ILE A 332 -0.21 -2.29 7.18
C ILE A 332 -0.22 -3.73 6.65
N ALA A 333 0.88 -4.44 6.85
CA ALA A 333 1.04 -5.86 6.56
C ALA A 333 1.84 -6.56 7.65
N GLU A 334 1.85 -7.90 7.62
CA GLU A 334 2.73 -8.72 8.46
C GLU A 334 4.15 -8.70 7.89
N GLY A 335 5.10 -8.25 8.69
CA GLY A 335 6.52 -8.29 8.39
C GLY A 335 7.10 -9.69 8.52
N ALA A 336 8.32 -9.88 8.01
CA ALA A 336 9.01 -11.17 8.08
C ALA A 336 9.29 -11.66 9.51
N ASP A 337 9.24 -10.77 10.51
CA ASP A 337 9.40 -11.07 11.92
C ASP A 337 8.08 -11.20 12.70
N GLY A 338 6.93 -11.18 12.00
CA GLY A 338 5.59 -11.29 12.59
C GLY A 338 5.06 -9.98 13.18
N MET A 339 5.75 -8.86 12.97
CA MET A 339 5.31 -7.53 13.42
C MET A 339 4.49 -6.80 12.35
N CYS A 340 3.76 -5.77 12.76
CA CYS A 340 3.07 -4.86 11.86
C CYS A 340 4.09 -3.96 11.15
N GLU A 341 4.00 -3.89 9.83
CA GLU A 341 4.79 -2.99 8.99
C GLU A 341 3.86 -2.09 8.18
N ILE A 342 4.20 -0.80 8.02
CA ILE A 342 3.50 0.05 7.05
C ILE A 342 3.92 -0.41 5.65
N ILE A 343 2.94 -0.58 4.77
CA ILE A 343 3.11 -1.33 3.51
C ILE A 343 4.20 -0.77 2.57
N ASN A 344 4.50 0.53 2.64
CA ASN A 344 5.60 1.15 1.90
C ASN A 344 6.06 2.49 2.52
N PRO A 345 7.28 2.96 2.19
CA PRO A 345 7.82 4.23 2.70
C PRO A 345 6.98 5.47 2.36
N ILE A 346 6.35 5.52 1.18
CA ILE A 346 5.48 6.64 0.79
C ILE A 346 4.29 6.75 1.74
N TYR A 347 3.67 5.63 2.09
CA TYR A 347 2.55 5.58 3.03
C TYR A 347 3.01 6.00 4.43
N GLN A 348 4.18 5.55 4.89
CA GLN A 348 4.72 5.97 6.19
C GLN A 348 4.95 7.48 6.25
N TYR A 349 5.56 8.07 5.20
CA TYR A 349 5.72 9.52 5.10
C TYR A 349 4.37 10.24 5.16
N ARG A 350 3.38 9.74 4.41
CA ARG A 350 2.03 10.33 4.40
C ARG A 350 1.34 10.23 5.75
N ILE A 351 1.45 9.10 6.44
CA ILE A 351 0.90 8.87 7.78
C ILE A 351 1.52 9.85 8.77
N ILE A 352 2.85 9.93 8.85
CA ILE A 352 3.55 10.86 9.73
C ILE A 352 3.13 12.30 9.42
N ARG A 353 3.07 12.68 8.14
CA ARG A 353 2.65 14.02 7.73
C ARG A 353 1.17 14.34 8.03
N VAL A 354 0.31 13.32 8.04
CA VAL A 354 -1.13 13.48 8.31
C VAL A 354 -1.40 13.71 9.80
N PHE A 355 -0.66 13.02 10.66
CA PHE A 355 -0.77 13.12 12.11
C PHE A 355 0.19 14.15 12.71
N LYS A 356 1.17 14.64 11.95
CA LYS A 356 1.97 15.82 12.31
C LYS A 356 1.03 17.03 12.49
N PRO A 357 1.13 17.77 13.61
CA PRO A 357 0.36 18.98 13.80
C PRO A 357 0.75 20.02 12.75
N ILE A 358 -0.23 20.77 12.24
CA ILE A 358 -0.03 21.81 11.22
C ILE A 358 0.93 22.90 11.73
N VAL A 359 0.78 23.24 13.01
CA VAL A 359 1.66 24.13 13.75
C VAL A 359 2.01 23.42 15.05
N ASN A 360 3.30 23.16 15.29
CA ASN A 360 3.77 22.60 16.55
C ASN A 360 4.01 23.70 17.60
N GLY A 361 4.00 24.98 17.20
CA GLY A 361 4.11 26.13 18.08
C GLY A 361 5.56 26.44 18.51
N LEU A 362 6.53 25.72 17.94
CA LEU A 362 7.95 25.77 18.26
C LEU A 362 8.80 26.15 17.04
N GLU A 363 8.18 26.43 15.89
CA GLU A 363 8.88 26.73 14.63
C GLU A 363 9.79 27.96 14.76
N GLN A 364 9.40 28.94 15.59
CA GLN A 364 10.20 30.14 15.89
C GLN A 364 11.35 29.89 16.87
N GLU A 365 11.38 28.74 17.53
CA GLU A 365 12.42 28.34 18.50
C GLU A 365 13.46 27.38 17.91
N TYR A 366 13.23 26.89 16.68
CA TYR A 366 14.14 25.98 15.95
C TYR A 366 15.56 26.54 15.83
N LEU A 367 15.67 27.85 15.61
CA LEU A 367 16.95 28.56 15.54
C LEU A 367 17.11 29.49 16.75
N PRO A 368 18.35 29.71 17.24
CA PRO A 368 18.63 30.70 18.30
C PRO A 368 18.18 32.11 17.88
N GLU A 369 17.77 32.95 18.84
CA GLU A 369 17.25 34.30 18.54
C GLU A 369 18.24 35.18 17.77
N ASP A 370 19.54 35.00 18.02
CA ASP A 370 20.63 35.76 17.40
C ASP A 370 20.97 35.29 15.97
N ASN A 371 20.55 34.07 15.58
CA ASN A 371 20.82 33.43 14.27
C ASN A 371 19.53 33.18 13.47
N ARG A 372 18.46 33.94 13.72
CA ARG A 372 17.16 33.76 13.05
C ARG A 372 17.20 33.96 11.54
N THR A 373 18.29 34.50 10.98
CA THR A 373 18.29 34.97 9.61
C THR A 373 18.53 33.91 8.55
N GLU A 374 19.28 32.82 8.74
CA GLU A 374 19.44 31.87 7.62
C GLU A 374 19.90 30.47 8.06
N PHE A 375 19.08 29.45 7.78
CA PHE A 375 19.52 28.05 7.81
C PHE A 375 20.76 27.78 6.90
N GLN A 376 21.15 28.75 6.06
CA GLN A 376 22.37 28.70 5.26
C GLN A 376 23.65 28.63 6.11
N ASP A 377 23.62 29.05 7.38
CA ASP A 377 24.75 28.91 8.31
C ASP A 377 25.12 27.44 8.57
N TYR A 378 24.21 26.51 8.30
CA TYR A 378 24.44 25.06 8.37
C TYR A 378 24.90 24.46 7.04
N LEU A 379 25.34 25.30 6.09
CA LEU A 379 26.02 24.87 4.87
C LEU A 379 27.52 25.15 4.97
N THR A 380 28.33 24.27 4.40
CA THR A 380 29.75 24.52 4.19
C THR A 380 29.95 25.57 3.08
N PRO A 381 31.16 26.15 2.93
CA PRO A 381 31.44 27.08 1.82
C PRO A 381 31.22 26.48 0.42
N ASP A 382 31.33 25.16 0.27
CA ASP A 382 31.00 24.39 -0.95
C ASP A 382 29.51 23.98 -1.04
N GLY A 383 28.67 24.47 -0.14
CA GLY A 383 27.22 24.27 -0.15
C GLY A 383 26.78 22.89 0.34
N GLN A 384 27.60 22.12 1.05
CA GLN A 384 27.24 20.82 1.63
C GLN A 384 26.60 21.01 3.02
N ILE A 385 25.76 20.09 3.45
CA ILE A 385 25.08 20.22 4.75
C ILE A 385 26.08 19.90 5.87
N GLN A 386 26.27 20.84 6.80
CA GLN A 386 27.00 20.63 8.05
C GLN A 386 26.12 19.91 9.07
N MET A 387 25.85 18.62 8.83
CA MET A 387 24.92 17.82 9.63
C MET A 387 25.27 17.77 11.12
N THR A 388 26.56 17.80 11.48
CA THR A 388 27.00 17.91 12.87
C THR A 388 26.48 19.20 13.53
N ALA A 389 26.71 20.36 12.91
CA ALA A 389 26.23 21.63 13.43
C ALA A 389 24.69 21.69 13.48
N LEU A 390 24.03 21.14 12.46
CA LEU A 390 22.57 21.11 12.35
C LEU A 390 21.94 20.31 13.49
N LEU A 391 22.46 19.11 13.78
CA LEU A 391 21.95 18.25 14.84
C LEU A 391 22.40 18.70 16.24
N ASP A 392 23.57 19.33 16.36
CA ASP A 392 23.97 20.01 17.60
C ASP A 392 22.97 21.13 17.94
N ASN A 393 22.57 21.94 16.95
CA ASN A 393 21.50 22.93 17.17
C ASN A 393 20.15 22.27 17.51
N PHE A 394 19.80 21.15 16.86
CA PHE A 394 18.56 20.44 17.19
C PHE A 394 18.55 19.96 18.66
N ARG A 395 19.65 19.38 19.15
CA ARG A 395 19.82 19.04 20.57
C ARG A 395 19.60 20.26 21.45
N ASP A 396 20.23 21.38 21.12
CA ASP A 396 20.13 22.61 21.90
C ASP A 396 18.72 23.19 21.85
N PHE A 397 18.04 23.09 20.71
CA PHE A 397 16.62 23.44 20.55
C PHE A 397 15.73 22.66 21.52
N ILE A 398 15.88 21.32 21.58
CA ILE A 398 15.11 20.49 22.50
C ILE A 398 15.37 20.90 23.96
N ALA A 399 16.63 21.19 24.30
CA ALA A 399 17.00 21.69 25.63
C ALA A 399 16.41 23.07 25.95
N ARG A 400 16.39 24.01 24.99
CA ARG A 400 15.83 25.37 25.14
C ARG A 400 14.33 25.34 25.35
N VAL A 401 13.61 24.55 24.56
CA VAL A 401 12.16 24.41 24.62
C VAL A 401 11.73 23.72 25.92
N GLY A 402 12.50 22.74 26.39
CA GLY A 402 12.26 22.04 27.64
C GLY A 402 10.82 21.50 27.72
N PHE A 403 10.10 21.82 28.80
CA PHE A 403 8.74 21.34 29.05
C PHE A 403 7.71 21.76 27.99
N LYS A 404 7.94 22.84 27.23
CA LYS A 404 7.01 23.26 26.15
C LYS A 404 6.83 22.18 25.08
N ILE A 405 7.77 21.23 24.99
CA ILE A 405 7.68 20.08 24.07
C ILE A 405 6.43 19.23 24.30
N LEU A 406 5.92 19.16 25.54
CA LEU A 406 4.71 18.41 25.89
C LEU A 406 3.42 19.17 25.53
N GLN A 407 3.53 20.41 25.09
CA GLN A 407 2.40 21.24 24.64
C GLN A 407 2.20 21.16 23.12
N VAL A 408 3.02 20.37 22.41
CA VAL A 408 2.83 20.10 20.99
C VAL A 408 1.46 19.41 20.81
N PRO A 409 0.51 20.02 20.08
CA PRO A 409 -0.84 19.49 19.94
C PRO A 409 -0.86 18.11 19.30
N ASP A 410 -1.82 17.29 19.74
CA ASP A 410 -2.20 16.02 19.10
C ASP A 410 -1.06 15.01 18.86
N THR A 411 0.10 15.21 19.51
CA THR A 411 1.27 14.33 19.35
C THR A 411 1.48 13.54 20.63
N PRO A 412 1.52 12.19 20.58
CA PRO A 412 1.80 11.40 21.77
C PRO A 412 3.20 11.74 22.33
N GLN A 413 3.30 11.90 23.66
CA GLN A 413 4.51 12.35 24.34
C GLN A 413 5.74 11.46 24.09
N GLU A 414 5.52 10.17 23.82
CA GLU A 414 6.55 9.18 23.52
C GLU A 414 7.23 9.43 22.17
N TYR A 415 6.53 10.04 21.21
CA TYR A 415 7.02 10.21 19.83
C TYR A 415 7.34 11.66 19.48
N VAL A 416 7.10 12.61 20.39
CA VAL A 416 7.21 14.05 20.10
C VAL A 416 8.61 14.45 19.64
N GLY A 417 9.66 13.84 20.18
CA GLY A 417 11.04 14.11 19.78
C GLY A 417 11.30 13.74 18.32
N GLN A 418 10.86 12.55 17.90
CA GLN A 418 10.98 12.09 16.51
C GLN A 418 10.19 12.99 15.55
N HIS A 419 8.96 13.35 15.91
CA HIS A 419 8.14 14.27 15.10
C HIS A 419 8.80 15.64 14.93
N LEU A 420 9.38 16.19 16.00
CA LEU A 420 10.06 17.47 15.94
C LEU A 420 11.34 17.41 15.13
N LEU A 421 12.12 16.33 15.24
CA LEU A 421 13.29 16.13 14.39
C LEU A 421 12.91 16.04 12.92
N PHE A 422 11.88 15.27 12.60
CA PHE A 422 11.36 15.18 11.24
C PHE A 422 10.92 16.54 10.72
N ALA A 423 10.14 17.29 11.52
CA ALA A 423 9.66 18.61 11.15
C ALA A 423 10.79 19.63 10.95
N TYR A 424 11.80 19.59 11.83
CA TYR A 424 12.99 20.43 11.77
C TYR A 424 13.82 20.16 10.51
N LEU A 425 14.11 18.88 10.23
CA LEU A 425 14.85 18.47 9.04
C LEU A 425 14.07 18.72 7.76
N GLU A 426 12.76 18.46 7.73
CA GLU A 426 11.90 18.74 6.58
C GLU A 426 11.93 20.23 6.22
N GLN A 427 11.81 21.12 7.21
CA GLN A 427 11.89 22.56 6.99
C GLN A 427 13.27 22.99 6.50
N PHE A 428 14.35 22.49 7.12
CA PHE A 428 15.71 22.78 6.70
C PHE A 428 15.97 22.37 5.25
N VAL A 429 15.69 21.10 4.93
CA VAL A 429 15.90 20.52 3.61
C VAL A 429 15.11 21.27 2.54
N GLN A 430 13.89 21.70 2.86
CA GLN A 430 13.09 22.52 1.96
C GLN A 430 13.72 23.88 1.66
N ILE A 431 14.35 24.52 2.66
CA ILE A 431 14.98 25.84 2.49
C ILE A 431 16.26 25.75 1.66
N VAL A 432 17.07 24.71 1.88
CA VAL A 432 18.35 24.53 1.16
C VAL A 432 18.18 23.87 -0.22
N GLY A 433 16.96 23.46 -0.59
CA GLY A 433 16.69 22.83 -1.89
C GLY A 433 17.10 21.37 -1.98
N GLY A 434 17.11 20.63 -0.87
CA GLY A 434 17.37 19.20 -0.84
C GLY A 434 16.10 18.35 -0.94
N THR A 435 16.28 17.03 -0.91
CA THR A 435 15.18 16.05 -0.89
C THR A 435 15.30 15.19 0.37
N LEU A 436 14.18 15.04 1.10
CA LEU A 436 14.07 14.18 2.29
C LEU A 436 13.07 13.08 1.97
N TYR A 437 13.47 11.83 2.22
CA TYR A 437 12.54 10.70 2.20
C TYR A 437 12.84 9.71 3.30
N LEU A 438 11.81 8.94 3.66
CA LEU A 438 11.92 7.87 4.62
C LEU A 438 12.32 6.60 3.90
N GLU A 439 13.15 5.80 4.55
CA GLU A 439 13.44 4.45 4.11
C GLU A 439 12.85 3.43 5.08
N VAL A 440 12.45 2.27 4.53
CA VAL A 440 12.02 1.11 5.33
C VAL A 440 12.97 -0.03 4.97
N PRO A 441 14.10 -0.19 5.68
CA PRO A 441 15.05 -1.26 5.34
C PRO A 441 14.49 -2.66 5.66
N THR A 442 13.61 -2.76 6.65
CA THR A 442 12.86 -3.95 7.11
C THR A 442 11.99 -3.47 8.28
N GLY A 443 10.67 -3.62 8.20
CA GLY A 443 9.70 -2.84 8.98
C GLY A 443 9.78 -3.03 10.49
N ARG A 444 10.49 -2.11 11.12
CA ARG A 444 10.24 -1.69 12.50
C ARG A 444 10.01 -0.20 12.47
N GLY A 445 9.50 0.41 13.54
CA GLY A 445 9.24 1.84 13.64
C GLY A 445 10.49 2.72 13.59
N ARG A 446 11.30 2.54 12.55
CA ARG A 446 12.51 3.27 12.21
C ARG A 446 12.04 4.41 11.34
N MET A 447 12.18 5.61 11.85
CA MET A 447 12.22 6.76 10.99
C MET A 447 13.67 6.92 10.56
N ASP A 448 14.05 6.15 9.53
CA ASP A 448 15.34 6.26 8.86
C ASP A 448 15.21 7.35 7.81
N ILE A 449 15.77 8.51 8.11
CA ILE A 449 15.70 9.69 7.27
C ILE A 449 16.93 9.68 6.36
N LEU A 450 16.68 9.68 5.06
CA LEU A 450 17.70 9.88 4.04
C LEU A 450 17.51 11.26 3.40
N ILE A 451 18.53 12.10 3.52
CA ILE A 451 18.58 13.42 2.91
C ILE A 451 19.55 13.38 1.74
N HIS A 452 19.08 13.84 0.57
CA HIS A 452 19.89 14.09 -0.59
C HIS A 452 20.06 15.60 -0.81
N HIS A 453 21.30 16.06 -0.91
CA HIS A 453 21.62 17.45 -1.22
C HIS A 453 22.99 17.53 -1.89
N ASN A 454 23.10 18.28 -2.99
CA ASN A 454 24.34 18.48 -3.76
C ASN A 454 25.13 17.18 -3.99
N GLN A 455 24.43 16.15 -4.48
CA GLN A 455 24.95 14.81 -4.79
C GLN A 455 25.49 14.01 -3.58
N ARG A 456 25.35 14.52 -2.36
CA ARG A 456 25.66 13.80 -1.12
C ARG A 456 24.40 13.23 -0.47
N LYS A 457 24.61 12.11 0.23
CA LYS A 457 23.62 11.43 1.06
C LYS A 457 23.94 11.66 2.53
N TYR A 458 22.93 12.01 3.31
CA TYR A 458 23.04 12.12 4.76
C TYR A 458 21.99 11.22 5.40
N ILE A 459 22.44 10.33 6.29
CA ILE A 459 21.59 9.33 6.91
C ILE A 459 21.40 9.68 8.39
N VAL A 460 20.15 9.83 8.80
CA VAL A 460 19.76 10.04 10.19
C VAL A 460 18.84 8.90 10.62
N GLU A 461 19.28 8.08 11.56
CA GLU A 461 18.45 7.05 12.18
C GLU A 461 17.99 7.54 13.55
N THR A 462 16.71 7.31 13.86
CA THR A 462 16.10 7.77 15.10
C THR A 462 15.57 6.62 15.94
N LYS A 463 15.72 6.72 17.28
CA LYS A 463 15.29 5.69 18.23
C LYS A 463 14.73 6.28 19.50
N ILE A 464 13.98 5.47 20.24
CA ILE A 464 13.63 5.72 21.63
C ILE A 464 14.61 4.94 22.52
N TRP A 465 15.11 5.56 23.60
CA TRP A 465 16.04 4.90 24.50
C TRP A 465 15.42 3.66 25.16
N GLY A 466 15.94 2.48 24.81
CA GLY A 466 15.54 1.19 25.37
C GLY A 466 16.65 0.44 26.12
N GLY A 467 17.72 1.14 26.52
CA GLY A 467 18.86 0.58 27.24
C GLY A 467 20.13 0.36 26.39
N VAL A 468 21.26 0.11 27.08
CA VAL A 468 22.60 0.11 26.48
C VAL A 468 22.75 -0.94 25.36
N SER A 469 22.21 -2.14 25.55
CA SER A 469 22.30 -3.19 24.52
C SER A 469 21.59 -2.78 23.22
N ARG A 470 20.42 -2.14 23.32
CA ARG A 470 19.67 -1.67 22.14
C ARG A 470 20.36 -0.48 21.49
N TYR A 471 20.92 0.42 22.30
CA TYR A 471 21.70 1.54 21.83
C TYR A 471 22.89 1.06 20.95
N GLN A 472 23.67 0.09 21.42
CA GLN A 472 24.79 -0.47 20.66
C GLN A 472 24.33 -1.23 19.41
N ALA A 473 23.23 -2.00 19.50
CA ALA A 473 22.66 -2.70 18.35
C ALA A 473 22.22 -1.73 17.25
N GLY A 474 21.57 -0.61 17.61
CA GLY A 474 21.18 0.42 16.66
C GLY A 474 22.38 1.10 15.99
N LYS A 475 23.47 1.36 16.71
CA LYS A 475 24.71 1.87 16.09
C LYS A 475 25.28 0.92 15.03
N ALA A 476 25.27 -0.39 15.30
CA ALA A 476 25.72 -1.39 14.34
C ALA A 476 24.80 -1.47 13.11
N GLN A 477 23.48 -1.32 13.30
CA GLN A 477 22.51 -1.25 12.21
C GLN A 477 22.74 -0.03 11.33
N LEU A 478 22.92 1.15 11.93
CA LEU A 478 23.22 2.38 11.20
C LEU A 478 24.52 2.24 10.39
N ALA A 479 25.58 1.67 10.97
CA ALA A 479 26.83 1.45 10.25
C ALA A 479 26.64 0.55 9.01
N ALA A 480 25.83 -0.51 9.12
CA ALA A 480 25.49 -1.36 7.99
C ALA A 480 24.69 -0.60 6.91
N TYR A 481 23.77 0.26 7.34
CA TYR A 481 22.95 1.07 6.44
C TYR A 481 23.77 2.15 5.70
N VAL A 482 24.63 2.89 6.40
CA VAL A 482 25.57 3.85 5.81
C VAL A 482 26.46 3.19 4.75
N LYS A 483 26.95 1.98 5.04
CA LYS A 483 27.74 1.19 4.09
C LYS A 483 26.95 0.80 2.84
N LEU A 484 25.71 0.35 3.03
CA LEU A 484 24.81 -0.06 1.94
C LEU A 484 24.53 1.12 1.00
N GLU A 485 24.22 2.27 1.57
CA GLU A 485 23.89 3.49 0.81
C GLU A 485 25.12 4.23 0.27
N ARG A 486 26.33 3.74 0.57
CA ARG A 486 27.63 4.33 0.19
C ARG A 486 27.80 5.76 0.71
N ALA A 487 27.26 6.04 1.90
CA ALA A 487 27.47 7.31 2.58
C ALA A 487 28.76 7.29 3.41
N GLU A 488 29.31 8.47 3.70
CA GLU A 488 30.55 8.62 4.47
C GLU A 488 30.29 8.62 5.99
N GLU A 489 29.12 9.13 6.38
CA GLU A 489 28.77 9.40 7.78
C GLU A 489 27.31 9.01 8.08
N GLY A 490 27.07 8.58 9.32
CA GLY A 490 25.73 8.30 9.85
C GLY A 490 25.48 9.04 11.15
N TYR A 491 24.24 9.49 11.33
CA TYR A 491 23.80 10.24 12.49
C TYR A 491 22.75 9.46 13.27
N TYR A 492 23.04 9.12 14.53
CA TYR A 492 22.16 8.33 15.37
C TYR A 492 21.52 9.20 16.45
N VAL A 493 20.21 9.43 16.37
CA VAL A 493 19.49 10.30 17.32
C VAL A 493 18.56 9.48 18.20
N VAL A 494 18.88 9.39 19.48
CA VAL A 494 18.15 8.60 20.46
C VAL A 494 17.46 9.52 21.47
N PHE A 495 16.13 9.45 21.53
CA PHE A 495 15.34 10.22 22.47
C PHE A 495 15.23 9.47 23.82
N ASP A 496 15.73 10.10 24.88
CA ASP A 496 15.75 9.53 26.23
C ASP A 496 14.63 10.12 27.08
N HIS A 497 13.64 9.30 27.37
CA HIS A 497 12.45 9.63 28.16
C HIS A 497 12.56 9.19 29.63
N ARG A 498 13.74 8.72 30.08
CA ARG A 498 13.93 8.31 31.49
C ARG A 498 13.75 9.51 32.42
N SER A 499 13.34 9.25 33.67
CA SER A 499 13.23 10.26 34.73
C SER A 499 14.59 10.91 35.07
N THR A 500 15.67 10.16 34.95
CA THR A 500 17.06 10.66 35.07
C THR A 500 17.81 10.35 33.78
N PRO A 501 17.61 11.16 32.73
CA PRO A 501 18.26 10.95 31.44
C PRO A 501 19.73 11.37 31.50
N GLU A 502 20.58 10.71 30.73
CA GLU A 502 21.99 11.05 30.62
C GLU A 502 22.27 11.55 29.21
N PRO A 503 22.33 12.89 28.99
CA PRO A 503 22.64 13.43 27.68
C PRO A 503 24.05 13.01 27.26
N ARG A 504 24.19 12.54 26.03
CA ARG A 504 25.47 12.07 25.48
C ARG A 504 25.61 12.50 24.03
N VAL A 505 26.82 12.89 23.65
CA VAL A 505 27.21 13.11 22.26
C VAL A 505 28.54 12.42 22.07
N GLU A 506 28.60 11.46 21.16
CA GLU A 506 29.80 10.69 20.88
C GLU A 506 30.01 10.58 19.37
N THR A 507 31.28 10.51 18.96
CA THR A 507 31.66 10.25 17.57
C THR A 507 32.63 9.09 17.58
N GLU A 508 32.28 8.04 16.86
CA GLU A 508 33.03 6.79 16.81
C GLU A 508 33.27 6.40 15.35
N THR A 509 34.38 5.71 15.11
CA THR A 509 34.67 5.11 13.80
C THR A 509 34.36 3.62 13.85
N LEU A 510 33.34 3.20 13.12
CA LEU A 510 32.91 1.80 12.98
C LEU A 510 33.12 1.39 11.51
N ASP A 511 33.93 0.36 11.25
CA ASP A 511 34.20 -0.14 9.89
C ASP A 511 34.67 0.93 8.88
N ARG A 512 35.47 1.91 9.34
CA ARG A 512 35.94 3.09 8.58
C ARG A 512 34.85 4.11 8.23
N LEU A 513 33.67 4.00 8.83
CA LEU A 513 32.57 4.96 8.74
C LEU A 513 32.51 5.81 10.01
N THR A 514 32.16 7.08 9.87
CA THR A 514 31.98 7.98 11.01
C THR A 514 30.52 7.91 11.48
N ILE A 515 30.30 7.46 12.72
CA ILE A 515 28.97 7.47 13.34
C ILE A 515 28.97 8.50 14.46
N ARG A 516 28.09 9.50 14.35
CA ARG A 516 27.86 10.50 15.41
C ARG A 516 26.54 10.22 16.09
N SER A 517 26.58 9.96 17.39
CA SER A 517 25.40 9.59 18.17
C SER A 517 25.01 10.69 19.16
N TYR A 518 23.72 10.91 19.29
CA TYR A 518 23.09 11.88 20.18
C TYR A 518 22.09 11.14 21.07
N VAL A 519 22.26 11.24 22.39
CA VAL A 519 21.22 10.86 23.36
C VAL A 519 20.62 12.15 23.87
N ILE A 520 19.40 12.46 23.41
CA ILE A 520 18.70 13.73 23.67
C ILE A 520 17.61 13.48 24.71
N PRO A 521 17.72 14.07 25.92
CA PRO A 521 16.67 14.03 26.92
C PRO A 521 15.39 14.70 26.44
N VAL A 522 14.25 14.02 26.57
CA VAL A 522 12.91 14.60 26.37
C VAL A 522 12.23 14.70 27.72
N ILE A 523 12.20 15.89 28.29
CA ILE A 523 11.70 16.14 29.65
C ILE A 523 10.19 15.87 29.71
N GLN A 524 9.80 14.86 30.50
CA GLN A 524 8.39 14.46 30.66
C GLN A 524 7.70 15.08 31.90
N GLU A 525 8.44 15.70 32.82
CA GLU A 525 7.88 16.28 34.05
C GLU A 525 7.98 17.80 34.09
N ARG A 526 6.95 18.43 34.66
CA ARG A 526 6.95 19.88 34.91
C ARG A 526 7.92 20.14 36.07
N PRO A 527 8.90 21.05 35.94
CA PRO A 527 9.72 21.42 37.08
C PRO A 527 8.80 21.82 38.23
N SER A 528 9.05 21.30 39.42
CA SER A 528 8.29 21.66 40.61
C SER A 528 8.39 23.19 40.79
N ASN A 529 7.24 23.86 40.86
CA ASN A 529 7.15 25.33 41.05
C ASN A 529 7.86 25.82 42.30
#